data_AF-L7K026-F1
#
_entry.id   AF-L7K026-F1
#
_cell.length_a   1.000
_cell.length_b   1.000
_cell.length_c   1.000
_cell.angle_alpha   90.00
_cell.angle_beta   90.00
_cell.angle_gamma   90.00
#
_symmetry.space_group_name_H-M   'P 1'
#
loop_
_entity.id
_entity.type
_entity.pdbx_description
1 polymer ?
#
loop_
_entity_poly.entity_id
_entity_poly.type
_entity_poly.pdbx_seq_one_letter_code
_entity_poly.pdbx_strand_id
1 'polypeptide(L)'
;MTTENLISPRERMTYITLLCALSVLEITFFGLSSFYSRALKFNSLYTIKGSALLLGNLFLVDAIIQKNLDQLYLYPIVYAFTSALVFLGGEQSTGLCLVFKIVEVGLLLFRGFIAFMLLRKIRIEVVWYYFKKLGPSTQLIGKFIS
;
A
#
# COMPACT_ATOMS: atom_id res chain seq x y z
N MET A 1 4.34 30.87 12.56
CA MET A 1 5.16 29.76 12.05
C MET A 1 4.27 28.88 11.18
N THR A 2 4.50 28.89 9.87
CA THR A 2 3.80 28.06 8.89
C THR A 2 4.08 26.58 9.15
N THR A 3 3.03 25.79 9.35
CA THR A 3 3.11 24.33 9.38
C THR A 3 3.48 23.83 7.99
N GLU A 4 4.77 23.69 7.73
CA GLU A 4 5.24 22.93 6.56
C GLU A 4 4.76 21.49 6.72
N ASN A 5 3.73 21.11 5.96
CA ASN A 5 3.42 19.71 5.74
C ASN A 5 4.62 19.09 4.99
N LEU A 6 5.20 18.03 5.55
CA LEU A 6 6.31 17.29 4.93
C LEU A 6 5.95 16.71 3.55
N ILE A 7 4.65 16.54 3.28
CA ILE A 7 4.13 16.16 1.97
C ILE A 7 3.19 17.25 1.50
N SER A 8 3.51 17.87 0.36
CA SER A 8 2.62 18.84 -0.27
C SER A 8 1.33 18.16 -0.78
N PRO A 9 0.20 18.88 -0.85
CA PRO A 9 -1.04 18.30 -1.40
C PRO A 9 -0.87 17.83 -2.86
N ARG A 10 0.02 18.47 -3.63
CA ARG A 10 0.38 18.05 -4.99
C ARG A 10 1.10 16.70 -4.98
N GLU A 11 2.14 16.53 -4.17
CA GLU A 11 2.87 15.25 -4.07
C GLU A 11 1.94 14.12 -3.62
N ARG A 12 1.04 14.39 -2.68
CA ARG A 12 0.04 13.42 -2.23
C ARG A 12 -0.83 12.94 -3.39
N MET A 13 -1.31 13.86 -4.21
CA MET A 13 -2.10 13.51 -5.39
C MET A 13 -1.29 12.71 -6.39
N THR A 14 -0.01 13.04 -6.59
CA THR A 14 0.90 12.24 -7.44
C THR A 14 1.03 10.80 -6.95
N TYR A 15 1.19 10.59 -5.64
CA TYR A 15 1.27 9.25 -5.06
C TYR A 15 -0.03 8.46 -5.22
N ILE A 16 -1.18 9.10 -5.00
CA ILE A 16 -2.50 8.46 -5.20
C ILE A 16 -2.65 8.03 -6.65
N THR A 17 -2.36 8.91 -7.62
CA THR A 17 -2.43 8.60 -9.05
C THR A 17 -1.50 7.45 -9.42
N LEU A 18 -0.26 7.46 -8.91
CA LEU A 18 0.72 6.40 -9.15
C LEU A 18 0.23 5.04 -8.63
N LEU A 19 -0.30 5.01 -7.39
CA LEU A 19 -0.84 3.79 -6.77
C LEU A 19 -2.06 3.26 -7.52
N CYS A 20 -2.96 4.14 -7.98
CA CYS A 20 -4.08 3.76 -8.82
C CYS A 20 -3.63 3.18 -10.17
N ALA A 21 -2.65 3.81 -10.83
CA ALA A 21 -2.10 3.29 -12.09
C ALA A 21 -1.46 1.90 -11.91
N LEU A 22 -0.70 1.71 -10.83
CA LEU A 22 -0.13 0.40 -10.48
C LEU A 22 -1.22 -0.63 -10.21
N SER A 23 -2.29 -0.26 -9.49
CA SER A 23 -3.42 -1.16 -9.24
C SER A 23 -4.14 -1.58 -10.53
N VAL A 24 -4.28 -0.70 -11.51
CA VAL A 24 -4.86 -1.03 -12.83
C VAL A 24 -3.95 -2.00 -13.58
N LEU A 25 -2.63 -1.78 -13.55
CA LEU A 25 -1.66 -2.69 -14.15
C LEU A 25 -1.72 -4.07 -13.48
N GLU A 26 -1.72 -4.15 -12.14
CA GLU A 26 -1.84 -5.39 -11.40
C GLU A 26 -3.10 -6.19 -11.80
N ILE A 27 -4.25 -5.54 -11.85
CA ILE A 27 -5.51 -6.18 -12.26
C ILE A 27 -5.45 -6.67 -13.71
N THR A 28 -4.81 -5.90 -14.59
CA THR A 28 -4.65 -6.25 -16.00
C THR A 28 -3.75 -7.48 -16.16
N PHE A 29 -2.60 -7.51 -15.50
CA PHE A 29 -1.69 -8.66 -15.52
C PHE A 29 -2.27 -9.88 -14.82
N PHE A 30 -3.01 -9.69 -13.73
CA PHE A 30 -3.79 -10.74 -13.09
C PHE A 30 -4.84 -11.34 -14.05
N GLY A 31 -5.57 -10.48 -14.77
CA GLY A 31 -6.55 -10.89 -15.77
C GLY A 31 -5.92 -11.63 -16.94
N LEU A 32 -4.79 -11.14 -17.47
CA LEU A 32 -4.02 -11.81 -18.52
C LEU A 32 -3.47 -13.16 -18.06
N SER A 33 -2.89 -13.23 -16.85
CA SER A 33 -2.43 -14.49 -16.27
C SER A 33 -3.57 -15.50 -16.14
N SER A 34 -4.75 -15.04 -15.71
CA SER A 34 -5.94 -15.88 -15.57
C SER A 34 -6.44 -16.37 -16.93
N PHE A 35 -6.48 -15.50 -17.95
CA PHE A 35 -6.91 -15.85 -19.31
C PHE A 35 -6.05 -16.95 -19.94
N TYR A 36 -4.74 -16.91 -19.73
CA TYR A 36 -3.82 -17.94 -20.24
C TYR A 36 -3.70 -19.17 -19.32
N SER A 37 -4.36 -19.19 -18.16
CA SER A 37 -4.45 -20.41 -17.35
C SER A 37 -5.41 -21.39 -18.01
N ARG A 38 -4.94 -22.62 -18.24
CA ARG A 38 -5.74 -23.73 -18.78
C ARG A 38 -6.72 -24.32 -17.74
N ALA A 39 -6.64 -23.88 -16.48
CA ALA A 39 -7.40 -24.40 -15.37
C ALA A 39 -8.26 -23.32 -14.67
N LEU A 40 -8.93 -22.49 -15.47
CA LEU A 40 -10.08 -21.66 -15.06
C LEU A 40 -11.29 -22.53 -14.67
N LYS A 41 -11.13 -23.50 -13.75
CA LYS A 41 -12.27 -23.90 -12.93
C LYS A 41 -12.52 -22.74 -12.00
N PHE A 42 -13.73 -22.18 -11.99
CA PHE A 42 -14.17 -21.09 -11.11
C PHE A 42 -13.70 -21.34 -9.67
N ASN A 43 -12.50 -20.87 -9.35
CA ASN A 43 -11.84 -21.14 -8.10
C ASN A 43 -12.05 -19.89 -7.26
N SER A 44 -12.70 -20.04 -6.11
CA SER A 44 -12.95 -18.94 -5.15
C SER A 44 -11.67 -18.12 -4.87
N LEU A 45 -10.51 -18.76 -4.95
CA LEU A 45 -9.19 -18.14 -4.82
C LEU A 45 -8.93 -16.99 -5.81
N TYR A 46 -9.32 -17.13 -7.08
CA TYR A 46 -9.13 -16.06 -8.08
C TYR A 46 -10.02 -14.85 -7.77
N THR A 47 -11.26 -15.09 -7.36
CA THR A 47 -12.19 -14.03 -6.95
C THR A 47 -11.69 -13.32 -5.70
N ILE A 48 -11.25 -14.07 -4.69
CA ILE A 48 -10.66 -13.52 -3.45
C ILE A 48 -9.43 -12.67 -3.77
N LYS A 49 -8.55 -13.14 -4.65
CA LYS A 49 -7.35 -12.40 -5.06
C LYS A 49 -7.71 -11.09 -5.77
N GLY A 50 -8.64 -11.10 -6.71
CA GLY A 50 -9.11 -9.89 -7.39
C GLY A 50 -9.74 -8.88 -6.42
N SER A 51 -10.59 -9.34 -5.51
CA SER A 51 -11.19 -8.50 -4.47
C SER A 51 -10.13 -7.91 -3.52
N ALA A 52 -9.13 -8.69 -3.12
CA ALA A 52 -8.06 -8.25 -2.23
C ALA A 52 -7.16 -7.17 -2.87
N LEU A 53 -6.88 -7.27 -4.18
CA LEU A 53 -6.14 -6.24 -4.94
C LEU A 53 -6.89 -4.88 -4.93
N LEU A 54 -8.20 -4.92 -5.19
CA LEU A 54 -9.06 -3.74 -5.21
C LEU A 54 -9.23 -3.12 -3.80
N LEU A 55 -9.58 -3.94 -2.81
CA LEU A 55 -9.74 -3.51 -1.42
C LEU A 55 -8.45 -2.92 -0.87
N GLY A 56 -7.31 -3.57 -1.13
CA GLY A 56 -6.00 -3.05 -0.73
C GLY A 56 -5.72 -1.66 -1.29
N ASN A 57 -6.11 -1.39 -2.54
CA ASN A 57 -5.97 -0.04 -3.11
C ASN A 57 -6.91 0.99 -2.49
N LEU A 58 -8.17 0.63 -2.30
CA LEU A 58 -9.15 1.51 -1.65
C LEU A 58 -8.70 1.90 -0.24
N PHE A 59 -8.27 0.92 0.57
CA PHE A 59 -7.75 1.19 1.91
C PHE A 59 -6.54 2.11 1.90
N LEU A 60 -5.60 1.90 0.98
CA LEU A 60 -4.40 2.72 0.89
C LEU A 60 -4.72 4.17 0.50
N VAL A 61 -5.57 4.35 -0.52
CA VAL A 61 -5.97 5.68 -0.99
C VAL A 61 -6.76 6.42 0.08
N ASP A 62 -7.72 5.74 0.73
CA ASP A 62 -8.52 6.31 1.81
C ASP A 62 -7.63 6.72 3.00
N ALA A 63 -6.69 5.87 3.41
CA ALA A 63 -5.73 6.18 4.47
C ALA A 63 -4.88 7.41 4.16
N ILE A 64 -4.46 7.58 2.89
CA ILE A 64 -3.69 8.75 2.45
C ILE A 64 -4.55 10.02 2.47
N ILE A 65 -5.80 9.95 2.01
CA ILE A 65 -6.72 11.08 1.98
C ILE A 65 -7.07 11.52 3.41
N GLN A 66 -7.52 10.59 4.25
CA GLN A 66 -7.96 10.83 5.63
C GLN A 66 -6.80 11.08 6.60
N LYS A 67 -5.54 10.82 6.19
CA LYS A 67 -4.37 10.77 7.09
C LYS A 67 -4.57 9.78 8.25
N ASN A 68 -5.34 8.71 8.03
CA ASN A 68 -5.65 7.73 9.06
C ASN A 68 -4.49 6.74 9.22
N LEU A 69 -3.78 6.83 10.36
CA LEU A 69 -2.64 5.96 10.62
C LEU A 69 -3.02 4.50 10.83
N ASP A 70 -4.18 4.22 11.41
CA ASP A 70 -4.58 2.85 11.74
C ASP A 70 -4.83 2.05 10.46
N GLN A 71 -5.54 2.65 9.48
CA GLN A 71 -5.70 2.06 8.15
C GLN A 71 -4.36 1.90 7.42
N LEU A 72 -3.44 2.86 7.58
CA LEU A 72 -2.12 2.80 6.98
C LEU A 72 -1.26 1.65 7.56
N TYR A 73 -1.40 1.34 8.85
CA TYR A 73 -0.75 0.20 9.50
C TYR A 73 -1.43 -1.14 9.20
N LEU A 74 -2.73 -1.14 8.90
CA LEU A 74 -3.45 -2.32 8.43
C LEU A 74 -3.09 -2.70 6.99
N TYR A 75 -2.72 -1.72 6.16
CA TYR A 75 -2.37 -1.95 4.76
C TYR A 75 -1.27 -3.01 4.54
N PRO A 76 -0.12 -3.01 5.27
CA PRO A 76 0.87 -4.08 5.20
C PRO A 76 0.31 -5.49 5.41
N ILE A 77 -0.68 -5.65 6.30
CA ILE A 77 -1.31 -6.95 6.59
C ILE A 77 -2.15 -7.40 5.38
N VAL A 78 -2.99 -6.51 4.86
CA VAL A 78 -3.80 -6.77 3.65
C VAL A 78 -2.89 -7.07 2.46
N TYR A 79 -1.81 -6.30 2.30
CA TYR A 79 -0.84 -6.47 1.22
C TYR A 79 -0.10 -7.81 1.33
N ALA A 80 0.33 -8.22 2.53
CA ALA A 80 0.95 -9.53 2.76
C ALA A 80 -0.01 -10.67 2.41
N PHE A 81 -1.28 -10.57 2.81
CA PHE A 81 -2.32 -11.52 2.44
C PHE A 81 -2.50 -11.61 0.92
N THR A 82 -2.63 -10.47 0.23
CA THR A 82 -2.74 -10.43 -1.24
C THR A 82 -1.52 -11.03 -1.93
N SER A 83 -0.31 -10.78 -1.41
CA SER A 83 0.92 -11.36 -1.94
C SER A 83 0.98 -12.88 -1.76
N ALA A 84 0.54 -13.40 -0.60
CA ALA A 84 0.50 -14.82 -0.33
C ALA A 84 -0.47 -15.57 -1.26
N LEU A 85 -1.59 -14.95 -1.62
CA LEU A 85 -2.56 -15.50 -2.58
C LEU A 85 -1.96 -15.72 -3.98
N VAL A 86 -0.93 -14.98 -4.37
CA VAL A 86 -0.23 -15.20 -5.65
C VAL A 86 0.47 -16.56 -5.67
N PHE A 87 0.98 -17.02 -4.52
CA PHE A 87 1.74 -18.27 -4.38
C PHE A 87 0.89 -19.49 -4.01
N LEU A 88 -0.33 -19.28 -3.49
CA LEU A 88 -1.26 -20.35 -3.11
C LEU A 88 -1.93 -21.08 -4.29
N GLY A 89 -1.74 -20.61 -5.53
CA GLY A 89 -2.23 -21.28 -6.73
C GLY A 89 -1.36 -22.48 -7.09
N GLY A 90 -1.84 -23.71 -6.83
CA GLY A 90 -1.14 -24.98 -7.10
C GLY A 90 -0.92 -25.36 -8.57
N GLU A 91 -0.90 -24.39 -9.50
CA GLU A 91 -0.67 -24.65 -10.92
C GLU A 91 0.81 -24.51 -11.29
N GLN A 92 1.38 -25.57 -11.86
CA GLN A 92 2.61 -25.46 -12.65
C GLN A 92 2.30 -24.67 -13.94
N SER A 93 2.28 -23.34 -13.82
CA SER A 93 2.05 -22.44 -14.94
C SER A 93 3.21 -22.55 -15.92
N THR A 94 2.93 -22.87 -17.18
CA THR A 94 3.90 -22.92 -18.27
C THR A 94 3.60 -21.83 -19.32
N GLY A 95 4.64 -21.39 -20.04
CA GLY A 95 4.50 -20.40 -21.12
C GLY A 95 4.10 -19.00 -20.65
N LEU A 96 3.21 -18.34 -21.39
CA LEU A 96 2.81 -16.94 -21.17
C LEU A 96 2.16 -16.68 -19.81
N CYS A 97 1.44 -17.66 -19.26
CA CYS A 97 0.83 -17.54 -17.92
C CYS A 97 1.90 -17.27 -16.85
N LEU A 98 3.04 -17.96 -16.91
CA LEU A 98 4.16 -17.76 -15.98
C LEU A 98 4.78 -16.38 -16.13
N VAL A 99 4.96 -15.89 -17.36
CA VAL A 99 5.49 -14.54 -17.63
C VAL A 99 4.60 -13.49 -16.99
N PHE A 100 3.28 -13.57 -17.17
CA PHE A 100 2.34 -12.61 -16.57
C PHE A 100 2.30 -12.71 -15.04
N LYS A 101 2.40 -13.92 -14.46
CA LYS A 101 2.54 -14.07 -13.00
C LYS A 101 3.81 -13.42 -12.45
N ILE A 102 4.94 -13.57 -13.13
CA ILE A 102 6.20 -12.94 -12.71
C ILE A 102 6.08 -11.41 -12.76
N VAL A 103 5.49 -10.87 -13.83
CA VAL A 103 5.25 -9.42 -13.95
C VAL A 103 4.29 -8.94 -12.87
N GLU A 104 3.23 -9.69 -12.58
CA GLU A 104 2.28 -9.38 -11.51
C GLU A 104 2.97 -9.32 -10.13
N VAL A 105 3.80 -10.31 -9.82
CA VAL A 105 4.61 -10.32 -8.57
C VAL A 105 5.56 -9.11 -8.54
N GLY A 106 6.22 -8.80 -9.66
CA GLY A 106 7.11 -7.64 -9.77
C GLY A 106 6.38 -6.32 -9.52
N LEU A 107 5.18 -6.15 -10.07
CA LEU A 107 4.34 -4.98 -9.85
C LEU A 107 3.90 -4.86 -8.39
N LEU A 108 3.46 -5.97 -7.79
CA LEU A 108 3.13 -6.03 -6.37
C LEU A 108 4.33 -5.53 -5.55
N LEU A 109 5.50 -6.15 -5.71
CA LEU A 109 6.72 -5.76 -4.97
C LEU A 109 7.05 -4.27 -5.14
N PHE A 110 6.96 -3.75 -6.36
CA PHE A 110 7.21 -2.34 -6.65
C PHE A 110 6.20 -1.42 -5.95
N ARG A 111 4.91 -1.79 -5.96
CA ARG A 111 3.85 -1.09 -5.25
C ARG A 111 4.06 -1.14 -3.74
N GLY A 112 4.41 -2.29 -3.19
CA GLY A 112 4.75 -2.46 -1.77
C GLY A 112 5.92 -1.58 -1.34
N PHE A 113 6.95 -1.46 -2.19
CA PHE A 113 8.08 -0.56 -1.95
C PHE A 113 7.65 0.91 -1.89
N ILE A 114 6.84 1.37 -2.85
CA ILE A 114 6.30 2.75 -2.86
C ILE A 114 5.45 3.00 -1.61
N ALA A 115 4.55 2.07 -1.28
CA ALA A 115 3.68 2.19 -0.12
C ALA A 115 4.49 2.23 1.19
N PHE A 116 5.56 1.45 1.31
CA PHE A 116 6.47 1.48 2.46
C PHE A 116 7.20 2.82 2.59
N MET A 117 7.71 3.36 1.49
CA MET A 117 8.33 4.70 1.47
C MET A 117 7.35 5.78 1.91
N LEU A 118 6.09 5.67 1.47
CA LEU A 118 5.02 6.60 1.83
C LEU A 118 4.61 6.47 3.30
N LEU A 119 4.48 5.24 3.80
CA LEU A 119 4.26 4.93 5.22
C LEU A 119 5.30 5.61 6.10
N ARG A 120 6.58 5.47 5.73
CA ARG A 120 7.69 6.09 6.46
C ARG A 120 7.56 7.61 6.49
N LYS A 121 7.25 8.26 5.36
CA LYS A 121 7.07 9.72 5.30
C LYS A 121 5.89 10.19 6.16
N ILE A 122 4.72 9.55 6.04
CA ILE A 122 3.52 9.91 6.80
C ILE A 122 3.75 9.71 8.30
N ARG A 123 4.40 8.61 8.70
CA ARG A 123 4.73 8.36 10.11
C ARG A 123 5.59 9.46 10.70
N ILE A 124 6.61 9.93 9.98
CA ILE A 124 7.48 11.03 10.43
C ILE A 124 6.66 12.32 10.60
N GLU A 125 5.77 12.64 9.65
CA GLU A 125 4.89 13.82 9.74
C GLU A 125 4.00 13.76 10.98
N VAL A 126 3.41 12.60 11.29
CA VAL A 126 2.53 12.45 12.45
C VAL A 126 3.30 12.44 13.77
N VAL A 127 4.43 11.74 13.86
CA VAL A 127 5.29 11.77 15.06
C VAL A 127 5.74 13.21 15.36
N TRP A 128 6.11 13.97 14.32
CA TRP A 128 6.50 15.36 14.47
C TRP A 128 5.33 16.25 14.91
N TYR A 129 4.12 16.01 14.38
CA TYR A 129 2.90 16.70 14.80
C TYR A 129 2.59 16.46 16.29
N TYR A 130 2.64 15.20 16.75
CA TYR A 130 2.46 14.86 18.16
C TYR A 130 3.56 15.46 19.05
N PHE A 131 4.82 15.42 18.62
CA PHE A 131 5.94 16.03 19.34
C PHE A 131 5.74 17.54 19.52
N LYS A 132 5.31 18.25 18.46
CA LYS A 132 4.96 19.69 18.55
C LYS A 132 3.76 19.94 19.47
N LYS A 133 2.74 19.08 19.43
CA LYS A 133 1.54 19.21 20.26
C LYS A 133 1.81 19.00 21.74
N LEU A 134 2.80 18.17 22.09
CA LEU A 134 3.23 17.97 23.48
C LEU A 134 3.88 19.21 24.09
N GLY A 135 4.39 20.14 23.27
CA GLY A 135 5.05 21.37 23.74
C GLY A 135 6.32 21.10 24.55
N PRO A 136 7.17 22.10 24.80
CA PRO A 136 8.21 21.96 25.80
C PRO A 136 7.51 21.90 27.16
N SER A 137 7.30 20.70 27.71
CA SER A 137 6.89 20.61 29.12
C SER A 137 7.97 21.31 29.95
N THR A 138 7.56 22.24 30.81
CA THR A 138 8.44 22.90 31.79
C THR A 138 9.10 21.92 32.77
N GLN A 139 8.71 20.64 32.75
CA GLN A 139 9.39 19.58 33.49
C GLN A 139 10.66 19.05 32.80
N LEU A 140 10.78 19.19 31.48
CA LEU A 140 11.95 18.74 30.71
C LEU A 140 13.01 19.83 30.54
N ILE A 141 12.62 21.10 30.65
CA ILE A 141 13.53 22.23 30.75
C ILE A 141 13.68 22.48 32.24
N GLY A 142 14.78 22.02 32.85
CA GLY A 142 15.09 22.19 34.28
C GLY A 142 15.28 23.63 34.75
N LYS A 143 14.44 24.57 34.32
CA LYS A 143 14.29 25.90 34.89
C LYS A 143 13.15 25.86 35.90
N PHE A 144 13.49 25.39 37.10
CA PHE A 144 12.84 25.95 38.29
C PHE A 144 13.21 27.42 38.32
N ILE A 145 12.24 28.29 38.05
CA ILE A 145 12.33 29.71 38.37
C ILE A 145 12.10 29.76 39.89
N SER A 146 13.19 29.87 40.66
CA SER A 146 13.16 30.45 42.00
C SER A 146 13.37 31.94 41.89
#